data_AF-D7GQJ8-F1
#
_entry.id   AF-D7GQJ8-F1
#
_cell.length_a   1.000
_cell.length_b   1.000
_cell.length_c   1.000
_cell.angle_alpha   90.00
_cell.angle_beta   90.00
_cell.angle_gamma   90.00
#
_symmetry.space_group_name_H-M   'P 1'
#
loop_
_entity.id
_entity.type
_entity.pdbx_description
1 polymer ?
#
loop_
_entity_poly.entity_id
_entity_poly.type
_entity_poly.pdbx_seq_one_letter_code
_entity_poly.pdbx_strand_id
1 'polypeptide(L)'
;MKVKRMIKSDVDTFKVGDIIKVKLTDGVKVQAMAMQQEEDGMIFCLVDCLPGEYPMNSTRTNEGGYEESDLRKKLNGEILNLFPAELTDMMAPFDNGDLLRLPTEKEIFGENYYGEYESPYVKQWKPMKKRRNRMAFDGTKDENLQWYWLMNKVRESAASFSGVGGSGGAGDGGASDSLGVRPAFKIKNR
;
A
#
# COMPACT_ATOMS: atom_id res chain seq x y z
N MET A 1 -27.04 17.98 19.59
CA MET A 1 -25.76 17.22 19.53
C MET A 1 -25.77 16.36 18.27
N LYS A 2 -24.67 16.30 17.50
CA LYS A 2 -24.55 15.42 16.31
C LYS A 2 -23.45 14.38 16.59
N VAL A 3 -23.74 13.11 16.33
CA VAL A 3 -22.82 11.99 16.58
C VAL A 3 -22.56 11.27 15.26
N LYS A 4 -21.29 11.02 14.92
CA LYS A 4 -20.91 10.19 13.78
C LYS A 4 -20.74 8.74 14.25
N ARG A 5 -21.54 7.82 13.73
CA ARG A 5 -21.44 6.38 14.02
C ARG A 5 -20.81 5.66 12.83
N MET A 6 -19.98 4.66 13.11
CA MET A 6 -19.52 3.71 12.10
C MET A 6 -20.60 2.64 11.94
N ILE A 7 -21.17 2.52 10.74
CA ILE A 7 -22.18 1.52 10.41
C ILE A 7 -21.49 0.43 9.59
N LYS A 8 -21.73 -0.83 9.93
CA LYS A 8 -21.36 -1.97 9.09
C LYS A 8 -22.60 -2.36 8.29
N SER A 9 -22.45 -2.52 6.98
CA SER A 9 -23.52 -2.91 6.08
C SER A 9 -22.93 -3.68 4.92
N ASP A 10 -23.67 -4.67 4.42
CA ASP A 10 -23.37 -5.28 3.13
C ASP A 10 -23.71 -4.28 2.03
N VAL A 11 -22.80 -4.11 1.08
CA VAL A 11 -22.95 -3.17 -0.03
C VAL A 11 -22.59 -3.85 -1.34
N ASP A 12 -23.30 -3.48 -2.40
CA ASP A 12 -23.00 -3.98 -3.75
C ASP A 12 -21.90 -3.14 -4.45
N THR A 13 -21.64 -1.93 -3.95
CA THR A 13 -20.65 -1.00 -4.50
C THR A 13 -19.88 -0.27 -3.40
N PHE A 14 -18.60 0.01 -3.65
CA PHE A 14 -17.72 0.73 -2.74
C PHE A 14 -17.66 2.22 -3.08
N LYS A 15 -17.35 3.04 -2.07
CA LYS A 15 -17.06 4.46 -2.21
C LYS A 15 -15.68 4.76 -1.64
N VAL A 16 -15.01 5.77 -2.21
CA VAL A 16 -13.73 6.25 -1.69
C VAL A 16 -13.85 6.63 -0.21
N GLY A 17 -13.01 6.01 0.63
CA GLY A 17 -13.01 6.15 2.08
C GLY A 17 -13.74 5.03 2.84
N ASP A 18 -14.42 4.11 2.15
CA ASP A 18 -14.95 2.90 2.78
C ASP A 18 -13.80 2.05 3.33
N ILE A 19 -14.05 1.35 4.44
CA ILE A 19 -13.07 0.50 5.09
C ILE A 19 -13.63 -0.92 5.18
N ILE A 20 -12.92 -1.87 4.60
CA ILE A 20 -13.17 -3.30 4.75
C ILE A 20 -12.23 -3.91 5.78
N LYS A 21 -12.67 -5.01 6.40
CA LYS A 21 -11.85 -5.81 7.31
C LYS A 21 -11.52 -7.12 6.65
N VAL A 22 -10.25 -7.48 6.62
CA VAL A 22 -9.76 -8.73 6.06
C VAL A 22 -9.13 -9.53 7.19
N LYS A 23 -9.56 -10.78 7.34
CA LYS A 23 -8.86 -11.74 8.20
C LYS A 23 -7.94 -12.55 7.31
N LEU A 24 -6.64 -12.35 7.45
CA LEU A 24 -5.62 -13.14 6.76
C LEU A 24 -5.68 -14.60 7.19
N THR A 25 -5.12 -15.50 6.38
CA THR A 25 -5.18 -16.96 6.59
C THR A 25 -4.46 -17.39 7.87
N ASP A 26 -3.46 -16.63 8.33
CA ASP A 26 -2.77 -16.79 9.61
C ASP A 26 -3.57 -16.27 10.83
N GLY A 27 -4.74 -15.68 10.60
CA GLY A 27 -5.63 -15.16 11.62
C GLY A 27 -5.44 -13.67 11.96
N VAL A 28 -4.41 -13.02 11.41
CA VAL A 28 -4.20 -11.57 11.55
C VAL A 28 -5.38 -10.81 10.93
N LYS A 29 -5.84 -9.75 11.58
CA LYS A 29 -6.94 -8.91 11.09
C LYS A 29 -6.38 -7.57 10.64
N VAL A 30 -6.53 -7.29 9.35
CA VAL A 30 -6.12 -6.02 8.76
C VAL A 30 -7.33 -5.23 8.28
N GLN A 31 -7.15 -3.93 8.08
CA GLN A 31 -8.14 -3.06 7.46
C GLN A 31 -7.60 -2.54 6.14
N ALA A 32 -8.47 -2.42 5.14
CA ALA A 32 -8.14 -1.78 3.87
C ALA A 32 -9.14 -0.68 3.56
N MET A 33 -8.65 0.47 3.12
CA MET A 33 -9.45 1.63 2.77
C MET A 33 -9.54 1.78 1.25
N ALA A 34 -10.73 2.04 0.74
CA ALA A 34 -10.98 2.37 -0.65
C ALA A 34 -10.35 3.72 -0.99
N MET A 35 -9.39 3.73 -1.92
CA MET A 35 -8.57 4.89 -2.26
C MET A 35 -9.06 5.61 -3.51
N GLN A 36 -9.36 4.85 -4.57
CA GLN A 36 -9.66 5.40 -5.89
C GLN A 36 -10.49 4.42 -6.72
N GLN A 37 -11.54 4.95 -7.36
CA GLN A 37 -12.29 4.23 -8.39
C GLN A 37 -11.51 4.30 -9.71
N GLU A 38 -11.35 3.15 -10.35
CA GLU A 38 -10.86 2.97 -11.71
C GLU A 38 -11.96 2.32 -12.57
N GLU A 39 -11.72 2.23 -13.88
CA GLU A 39 -12.70 1.70 -14.85
C GLU A 39 -13.07 0.23 -14.55
N ASP A 40 -12.07 -0.57 -14.16
CA ASP A 40 -12.21 -2.01 -13.94
C ASP A 40 -12.30 -2.42 -12.46
N GLY A 41 -12.18 -1.47 -11.52
CA GLY A 41 -12.32 -1.77 -10.10
C GLY A 41 -12.08 -0.61 -9.15
N MET A 42 -12.21 -0.89 -7.85
CA MET A 42 -11.85 0.03 -6.77
C MET A 42 -10.49 -0.38 -6.20
N ILE A 43 -9.54 0.55 -6.18
CA ILE A 43 -8.26 0.36 -5.48
C ILE A 43 -8.51 0.48 -3.98
N PHE A 44 -8.04 -0.51 -3.24
CA PHE A 44 -7.88 -0.50 -1.80
C PHE A 44 -6.40 -0.46 -1.45
N CYS A 45 -6.08 0.16 -0.32
CA CYS A 45 -4.77 0.02 0.31
C CYS A 45 -4.97 -0.25 1.80
N LEU A 46 -4.12 -1.10 2.38
CA LEU A 46 -4.18 -1.37 3.82
C LEU A 46 -4.11 -0.05 4.61
N VAL A 47 -4.73 -0.02 5.79
CA VAL A 47 -4.66 1.15 6.68
C VAL A 47 -3.31 1.18 7.38
N ASP A 48 -2.88 0.02 7.88
CA ASP A 48 -1.62 -0.19 8.59
C ASP A 48 -0.72 -1.14 7.80
N CYS A 49 0.54 -1.28 8.23
CA CYS A 49 1.43 -2.27 7.65
C CYS A 49 0.99 -3.68 8.02
N LEU A 50 1.38 -4.66 7.21
CA LEU A 50 1.38 -6.05 7.64
C LEU A 50 2.34 -6.23 8.83
N PRO A 51 2.07 -7.18 9.74
CA PRO A 51 3.04 -7.52 10.77
C PRO A 51 4.38 -7.95 10.14
N GLY A 52 5.46 -7.34 10.62
CA GLY A 52 6.81 -7.59 10.14
C GLY A 52 7.30 -6.56 9.12
N GLU A 53 8.61 -6.61 8.89
CA GLU A 53 9.31 -5.69 8.01
C GLU A 53 10.05 -6.46 6.93
N TYR A 54 10.19 -5.84 5.77
CA TYR A 54 10.80 -6.46 4.61
C TYR A 54 11.75 -5.47 3.95
N PRO A 55 12.94 -5.91 3.51
CA PRO A 55 13.74 -5.12 2.60
C PRO A 55 13.10 -5.06 1.22
N MET A 56 13.32 -3.96 0.50
CA MET A 56 12.95 -3.88 -0.90
C MET A 56 13.76 -4.90 -1.72
N ASN A 57 15.08 -4.95 -1.47
CA ASN A 57 16.03 -5.88 -2.07
C ASN A 57 17.00 -6.42 -1.01
N SER A 58 17.41 -7.67 -1.14
CA SER A 58 18.45 -8.28 -0.28
C SER A 58 19.80 -7.57 -0.36
N THR A 59 20.11 -6.97 -1.52
CA THR A 59 21.30 -6.13 -1.74
C THR A 59 20.94 -4.64 -1.78
N ARG A 60 21.90 -3.78 -1.43
CA ARG A 60 21.73 -2.32 -1.41
C ARG A 60 21.78 -1.69 -2.82
N THR A 61 20.86 -2.08 -3.69
CA THR A 61 20.69 -1.53 -5.05
C THR A 61 19.21 -1.30 -5.37
N ASN A 62 18.92 -0.28 -6.17
CA ASN A 62 17.59 -0.03 -6.74
C ASN A 62 17.53 -0.29 -8.25
N GLU A 63 18.55 -0.94 -8.80
CA GLU A 63 18.60 -1.36 -10.20
C GLU A 63 17.38 -2.21 -10.58
N GLY A 64 16.81 -1.97 -11.76
CA GLY A 64 15.54 -2.58 -12.20
C GLY A 64 14.29 -2.03 -11.49
N GLY A 65 14.44 -1.26 -10.42
CA GLY A 65 13.33 -0.63 -9.70
C GLY A 65 12.43 -1.63 -9.01
N TYR A 66 11.17 -1.23 -8.78
CA TYR A 66 10.21 -2.08 -8.10
C TYR A 66 9.89 -3.36 -8.87
N GLU A 67 9.83 -3.29 -10.20
CA GLU A 67 9.47 -4.43 -11.05
C GLU A 67 10.43 -5.62 -10.91
N GLU A 68 11.71 -5.35 -10.68
CA GLU A 68 12.74 -6.38 -10.47
C GLU A 68 12.99 -6.70 -8.99
N SER A 69 12.31 -6.01 -8.08
CA SER A 69 12.60 -6.08 -6.65
C SER A 69 12.27 -7.44 -6.02
N ASP A 70 13.05 -7.81 -5.00
CA ASP A 70 12.79 -9.01 -4.20
C ASP A 70 11.45 -8.88 -3.46
N LEU A 71 11.12 -7.68 -2.99
CA LEU A 71 9.86 -7.42 -2.29
C LEU A 71 8.65 -7.59 -3.19
N ARG A 72 8.70 -7.20 -4.47
CA ARG A 72 7.59 -7.46 -5.41
C ARG A 72 7.31 -8.96 -5.56
N LYS A 73 8.37 -9.78 -5.67
CA LYS A 73 8.25 -11.25 -5.76
C LYS A 73 7.63 -11.82 -4.49
N LYS A 74 8.04 -11.33 -3.31
CA LYS A 74 7.44 -11.72 -2.02
C LYS A 74 5.98 -11.26 -1.89
N LEU A 75 5.66 -10.05 -2.35
CA LEU A 75 4.31 -9.49 -2.36
C LEU A 75 3.35 -10.38 -3.14
N ASN A 76 3.69 -10.74 -4.38
CA ASN A 76 2.84 -11.55 -5.25
C ASN A 76 3.09 -13.07 -5.13
N GLY A 77 3.79 -13.50 -4.08
CA GLY A 77 3.98 -14.90 -3.72
C GLY A 77 3.57 -15.14 -2.28
N GLU A 78 4.53 -15.09 -1.36
CA GLU A 78 4.34 -15.38 0.07
C GLU A 78 3.23 -14.52 0.71
N ILE A 79 3.23 -13.20 0.47
CA ILE A 79 2.28 -12.28 1.11
C ILE A 79 0.88 -12.42 0.51
N LEU A 80 0.76 -12.54 -0.82
CA LEU A 80 -0.53 -12.76 -1.49
C LEU A 80 -1.22 -14.03 -0.97
N ASN A 81 -0.46 -15.09 -0.66
CA ASN A 81 -0.99 -16.33 -0.08
C ASN A 81 -1.58 -16.16 1.34
N LEU A 82 -1.33 -15.03 2.01
CA LEU A 82 -1.97 -14.70 3.28
C LEU A 82 -3.39 -14.13 3.09
N PHE A 83 -3.71 -13.61 1.91
CA PHE A 83 -5.03 -13.07 1.63
C PHE A 83 -6.03 -14.22 1.39
N PRO A 84 -7.27 -14.12 1.89
CA PRO A 84 -8.28 -15.15 1.66
C PRO A 84 -8.58 -15.36 0.17
N ALA A 85 -8.73 -16.62 -0.26
CA ALA A 85 -9.09 -16.98 -1.62
C ALA A 85 -10.33 -16.22 -2.14
N GLU A 86 -11.37 -16.12 -1.33
CA GLU A 86 -12.59 -15.37 -1.67
C GLU A 86 -12.31 -13.91 -2.03
N LEU A 87 -11.33 -13.27 -1.38
CA LEU A 87 -10.94 -11.90 -1.68
C LEU A 87 -10.08 -11.85 -2.94
N THR A 88 -9.10 -12.75 -3.09
CA THR A 88 -8.21 -12.78 -4.26
C THR A 88 -8.96 -13.09 -5.55
N ASP A 89 -10.00 -13.93 -5.51
CA ASP A 89 -10.85 -14.25 -6.66
C ASP A 89 -11.60 -13.01 -7.18
N MET A 90 -11.94 -12.08 -6.28
CA MET A 90 -12.56 -10.80 -6.61
C MET A 90 -11.56 -9.73 -7.08
N MET A 91 -10.25 -9.97 -6.95
CA MET A 91 -9.25 -9.00 -7.36
C MET A 91 -9.08 -8.94 -8.88
N ALA A 92 -8.74 -7.74 -9.37
CA ALA A 92 -8.25 -7.52 -10.72
C ALA A 92 -6.74 -7.28 -10.68
N PRO A 93 -5.98 -7.78 -11.68
CA PRO A 93 -4.57 -7.47 -11.78
C PRO A 93 -4.34 -5.99 -12.12
N PHE A 94 -3.18 -5.47 -11.70
CA PHE A 94 -2.63 -4.22 -12.23
C PHE A 94 -2.01 -4.47 -13.61
N ASP A 95 -1.58 -3.40 -14.28
CA ASP A 95 -1.05 -3.46 -15.66
C ASP A 95 0.14 -4.42 -15.83
N ASN A 96 0.92 -4.62 -14.78
CA ASN A 96 2.06 -5.54 -14.75
C ASN A 96 1.66 -7.01 -14.44
N GLY A 97 0.37 -7.30 -14.29
CA GLY A 97 -0.17 -8.62 -13.99
C GLY A 97 -0.27 -8.96 -12.50
N ASP A 98 0.25 -8.11 -11.61
CA ASP A 98 0.25 -8.36 -10.17
C ASP A 98 -1.12 -8.11 -9.53
N LEU A 99 -1.44 -8.86 -8.47
CA LEU A 99 -2.64 -8.60 -7.66
C LEU A 99 -2.35 -7.63 -6.50
N LEU A 100 -1.13 -7.66 -5.96
CA LEU A 100 -0.67 -6.75 -4.93
C LEU A 100 0.43 -5.85 -5.48
N ARG A 101 0.41 -4.57 -5.11
CA ARG A 101 1.54 -3.66 -5.30
C ARG A 101 1.74 -2.76 -4.10
N LEU A 102 2.86 -2.04 -4.05
CA LEU A 102 3.00 -0.92 -3.12
C LEU A 102 2.28 0.33 -3.69
N PRO A 103 1.86 1.28 -2.85
CA PRO A 103 1.48 2.60 -3.32
C PRO A 103 2.66 3.34 -3.95
N THR A 104 2.38 4.26 -4.86
CA THR A 104 3.39 5.21 -5.33
C THR A 104 3.48 6.43 -4.42
N GLU A 105 4.58 7.15 -4.52
CA GLU A 105 4.80 8.39 -3.78
C GLU A 105 3.78 9.45 -4.17
N LYS A 106 3.46 9.57 -5.46
CA LYS A 106 2.47 10.55 -5.93
C LYS A 106 1.04 10.18 -5.53
N GLU A 107 0.71 8.89 -5.43
CA GLU A 107 -0.57 8.44 -4.87
C GLU A 107 -0.72 8.85 -3.39
N ILE A 108 0.37 8.80 -2.61
CA ILE A 108 0.37 9.16 -1.19
C ILE A 108 0.44 10.68 -0.98
N PHE A 109 1.33 11.37 -1.67
CA PHE A 109 1.68 12.77 -1.39
C PHE A 109 1.12 13.77 -2.40
N GLY A 110 0.77 13.31 -3.61
CA GLY A 110 0.32 14.16 -4.72
C GLY A 110 1.45 14.72 -5.58
N GLU A 111 2.68 14.48 -5.17
CA GLU A 111 3.90 14.84 -5.87
C GLU A 111 5.00 13.83 -5.49
N ASN A 112 6.11 13.89 -6.21
CA ASN A 112 7.29 13.08 -5.93
C ASN A 112 8.33 13.95 -5.24
N TYR A 113 8.54 13.75 -3.93
CA TYR A 113 9.56 14.47 -3.16
C TYR A 113 10.95 13.87 -3.40
N TYR A 114 11.02 12.54 -3.40
CA TYR A 114 12.26 11.78 -3.57
C TYR A 114 12.23 10.92 -4.85
N GLY A 115 11.07 10.37 -5.16
CA GLY A 115 10.88 9.34 -6.17
C GLY A 115 11.05 9.85 -7.59
N GLU A 116 11.44 8.97 -8.50
CA GLU A 116 11.45 9.22 -9.94
C GLU A 116 10.10 9.75 -10.44
N TYR A 117 10.13 10.45 -11.57
CA TYR A 117 8.95 11.10 -12.12
C TYR A 117 7.86 10.06 -12.46
N GLU A 118 6.66 10.30 -11.95
CA GLU A 118 5.47 9.53 -12.33
C GLU A 118 4.61 10.29 -13.33
N SER A 119 3.91 9.51 -14.16
CA SER A 119 2.92 10.00 -15.11
C SER A 119 2.04 11.13 -14.54
N PRO A 120 1.72 12.18 -15.33
CA PRO A 120 0.86 13.26 -14.89
C PRO A 120 -0.57 12.80 -14.57
N TYR A 121 -0.96 11.61 -15.04
CA TYR A 121 -2.27 11.02 -14.76
C TYR A 121 -2.36 10.39 -13.37
N VAL A 122 -1.22 10.06 -12.73
CA VAL A 122 -1.22 9.63 -11.32
C VAL A 122 -1.54 10.84 -10.44
N LYS A 123 -2.56 10.68 -9.59
CA LYS A 123 -3.06 11.72 -8.70
C LYS A 123 -2.97 11.24 -7.26
N GLN A 124 -2.85 12.19 -6.33
CA GLN A 124 -2.99 11.86 -4.92
C GLN A 124 -4.35 11.21 -4.66
N TRP A 125 -4.33 10.08 -3.97
CA TRP A 125 -5.54 9.48 -3.45
C TRP A 125 -6.23 10.45 -2.50
N LYS A 126 -7.51 10.71 -2.75
CA LYS A 126 -8.30 11.68 -1.98
C LYS A 126 -8.23 11.43 -0.46
N PRO A 127 -8.25 10.19 0.05
CA PRO A 127 -8.05 9.93 1.47
C PRO A 127 -6.67 10.36 1.99
N MET A 128 -5.60 10.27 1.19
CA MET A 128 -4.22 10.56 1.61
C MET A 128 -3.91 12.05 1.77
N LYS A 129 -4.81 12.94 1.33
CA LYS A 129 -4.74 14.38 1.66
C LYS A 129 -4.72 14.64 3.17
N LYS A 130 -5.28 13.73 3.96
CA LYS A 130 -5.18 13.77 5.43
C LYS A 130 -3.92 13.06 5.87
N ARG A 131 -2.99 13.80 6.48
CA ARG A 131 -1.72 13.26 7.00
C ARG A 131 -1.90 12.02 7.90
N ARG A 132 -2.93 12.01 8.74
CA ARG A 132 -3.30 10.85 9.59
C ARG A 132 -3.44 9.55 8.79
N ASN A 133 -3.97 9.60 7.57
CA ASN A 133 -4.18 8.41 6.74
C ASN A 133 -2.87 7.91 6.09
N ARG A 134 -1.83 8.76 6.05
CA ARG A 134 -0.47 8.40 5.61
C ARG A 134 0.37 7.84 6.76
N MET A 135 -0.05 8.00 8.01
CA MET A 135 0.57 7.29 9.12
C MET A 135 0.06 5.85 9.11
N ALA A 136 0.95 4.91 9.41
CA ALA A 136 0.63 3.49 9.52
C ALA A 136 1.30 2.93 10.77
N PHE A 137 0.65 1.96 11.39
CA PHE A 137 1.24 1.18 12.46
C PHE A 137 1.93 -0.08 11.92
N ASP A 138 2.78 -0.70 12.74
CA ASP A 138 3.55 -1.91 12.44
C ASP A 138 2.71 -3.20 12.31
N GLY A 139 1.39 -3.10 12.42
CA GLY A 139 0.47 -4.24 12.36
C GLY A 139 0.51 -5.14 13.62
N THR A 140 1.33 -4.80 14.62
CA THR A 140 1.41 -5.52 15.88
C THR A 140 0.36 -5.00 16.87
N LYS A 141 0.26 -5.67 18.04
CA LYS A 141 -0.64 -5.24 19.12
C LYS A 141 -0.17 -3.97 19.81
N ASP A 142 1.09 -3.60 19.65
CA ASP A 142 1.70 -2.45 20.33
C ASP A 142 1.45 -1.14 19.58
N GLU A 143 0.94 -1.21 18.35
CA GLU A 143 0.55 -0.07 17.51
C GLU A 143 1.68 0.99 17.41
N ASN A 144 2.92 0.55 17.16
CA ASN A 144 4.03 1.48 16.97
C ASN A 144 3.94 2.13 15.58
N LEU A 145 4.26 3.43 15.50
CA LEU A 145 4.32 4.12 14.22
C LEU A 145 5.44 3.55 13.37
N GLN A 146 5.10 3.22 12.13
CA GLN A 146 5.97 2.46 11.25
C GLN A 146 6.32 3.24 9.99
N TRP A 147 7.59 3.14 9.60
CA TRP A 147 8.03 3.57 8.28
C TRP A 147 7.66 2.51 7.26
N TYR A 148 7.25 2.91 6.05
CA TYR A 148 6.85 1.93 5.03
C TYR A 148 7.27 2.30 3.61
N TRP A 149 7.42 1.27 2.79
CA TRP A 149 7.90 1.38 1.41
C TRP A 149 6.86 1.93 0.44
N LEU A 150 7.34 2.63 -0.59
CA LEU A 150 6.62 3.00 -1.80
C LEU A 150 7.35 2.42 -3.03
N MET A 151 6.66 2.30 -4.17
CA MET A 151 7.24 1.71 -5.39
C MET A 151 8.42 2.49 -5.97
N ASN A 152 8.49 3.80 -5.71
CA ASN A 152 9.35 4.69 -6.47
C ASN A 152 10.82 4.50 -6.10
N LYS A 153 11.68 4.36 -7.10
CA LYS A 153 13.11 4.60 -6.94
C LYS A 153 13.35 6.05 -6.57
N VAL A 154 14.32 6.32 -5.70
CA VAL A 154 14.75 7.69 -5.41
C VAL A 154 15.59 8.23 -6.56
N ARG A 155 15.32 9.46 -6.99
CA ARG A 155 16.09 10.16 -8.02
C ARG A 155 17.54 10.30 -7.60
N GLU A 156 18.44 10.16 -8.56
CA GLU A 156 19.89 10.36 -8.33
C GLU A 156 20.47 9.43 -7.24
N SER A 157 19.78 8.34 -6.91
CA SER A 157 20.24 7.30 -6.00
C SER A 157 20.34 5.97 -6.72
N ALA A 158 21.43 5.24 -6.47
CA ALA A 158 21.63 3.87 -6.97
C ALA A 158 21.08 2.80 -6.02
N ALA A 159 20.59 3.19 -4.84
CA ALA A 159 20.33 2.26 -3.74
C ALA A 159 19.02 2.49 -3.00
N SER A 160 18.36 3.63 -3.16
CA SER A 160 17.22 4.00 -2.32
C SER A 160 15.88 3.90 -3.04
N PHE A 161 14.84 3.63 -2.25
CA PHE A 161 13.43 3.72 -2.63
C PHE A 161 12.72 4.72 -1.73
N SER A 162 11.69 5.37 -2.27
CA SER A 162 10.84 6.28 -1.51
C SER A 162 10.07 5.52 -0.45
N GLY A 163 9.74 6.22 0.62
CA GLY A 163 8.98 5.70 1.74
C GLY A 163 8.15 6.77 2.42
N VAL A 164 7.44 6.35 3.45
CA VAL A 164 6.69 7.23 4.34
C VAL A 164 7.21 7.04 5.74
N GLY A 165 7.66 8.12 6.36
CA GLY A 165 8.12 8.08 7.75
C GLY A 165 6.95 7.92 8.73
N GLY A 166 7.22 7.46 9.96
CA GLY A 166 6.18 7.18 10.96
C GLY A 166 5.26 8.36 11.30
N SER A 167 5.66 9.61 11.04
CA SER A 167 4.81 10.79 11.18
C SER A 167 3.92 11.09 9.96
N GLY A 168 3.91 10.24 8.92
CA GLY A 168 3.16 10.42 7.67
C GLY A 168 3.75 11.47 6.71
N GLY A 169 5.06 11.72 6.82
CA GLY A 169 5.84 12.57 5.90
C GLY A 169 6.59 11.75 4.86
N ALA A 170 6.99 12.37 3.76
CA ALA A 170 7.82 11.71 2.75
C ALA A 170 9.22 11.41 3.33
N GLY A 171 9.79 10.31 2.90
CA GLY A 171 11.17 9.93 3.21
C GLY A 171 11.69 8.94 2.18
N ASP A 172 12.87 8.42 2.44
CA ASP A 172 13.49 7.35 1.67
C ASP A 172 14.23 6.37 2.59
N GLY A 173 14.54 5.19 2.06
CA GLY A 173 15.35 4.18 2.73
C GLY A 173 16.22 3.44 1.72
N GLY A 174 17.34 2.90 2.18
CA GLY A 174 18.18 2.02 1.36
C GLY A 174 17.45 0.71 1.07
N ALA A 175 17.65 0.14 -0.11
CA ALA A 175 16.89 -1.04 -0.54
C ALA A 175 17.03 -2.25 0.40
N SER A 176 18.14 -2.34 1.15
CA SER A 176 18.42 -3.38 2.14
C SER A 176 17.85 -3.11 3.53
N ASP A 177 17.34 -1.90 3.80
CA ASP A 177 16.72 -1.57 5.08
C ASP A 177 15.41 -2.37 5.23
N SER A 178 15.04 -2.78 6.44
CA SER A 178 13.76 -3.44 6.66
C SER A 178 12.72 -2.39 7.05
N LEU A 179 11.68 -2.21 6.24
CA LEU A 179 10.57 -1.29 6.54
C LEU A 179 9.22 -2.03 6.42
N GLY A 180 8.18 -1.38 6.92
CA GLY A 180 6.81 -1.88 6.84
C GLY A 180 6.29 -1.96 5.40
N VAL A 181 5.34 -2.87 5.19
CA VAL A 181 4.72 -3.12 3.89
C VAL A 181 3.23 -2.86 4.00
N ARG A 182 2.73 -1.96 3.16
CA ARG A 182 1.34 -1.51 3.14
C ARG A 182 0.72 -1.72 1.75
N PRO A 183 0.32 -2.97 1.39
CA PRO A 183 -0.08 -3.29 0.04
C PRO A 183 -1.35 -2.57 -0.40
N ALA A 184 -1.41 -2.32 -1.70
CA ALA A 184 -2.60 -1.96 -2.44
C ALA A 184 -3.05 -3.12 -3.35
N PHE A 185 -4.35 -3.25 -3.53
CA PHE A 185 -5.00 -4.25 -4.38
C PHE A 185 -6.27 -3.66 -4.99
N LYS A 186 -6.71 -4.22 -6.12
CA LYS A 186 -7.89 -3.73 -6.84
C LYS A 186 -9.00 -4.78 -6.79
N ILE A 187 -10.19 -4.40 -6.29
CA ILE A 187 -11.38 -5.27 -6.34
C ILE A 187 -12.19 -4.90 -7.59
N LYS A 188 -12.55 -5.89 -8.40
CA LYS A 188 -13.36 -5.71 -9.61
C LYS A 188 -14.69 -5.01 -9.30
N ASN A 189 -15.13 -4.16 -10.22
CA ASN A 189 -16.52 -3.72 -10.20
C ASN A 189 -17.42 -4.95 -10.41
N ARG A 190 -18.49 -5.07 -9.61
CA ARG A 190 -19.52 -6.11 -9.82
C ARG A 190 -20.45 -5.73 -10.95
#